data_AF-A0A316NK47-F1
#
_entry.id   AF-A0A316NK47-F1
#
_cell.length_a   1.000
_cell.length_b   1.000
_cell.length_c   1.000
_cell.angle_alpha   90.00
_cell.angle_beta   90.00
_cell.angle_gamma   90.00
#
_symmetry.space_group_name_H-M   'P 1'
#
loop_
_entity.id
_entity.type
_entity.pdbx_description
1 polymer ?
#
loop_
_entity_poly.entity_id
_entity_poly.type
_entity_poly.pdbx_seq_one_letter_code
_entity_poly.pdbx_strand_id
1 'polypeptide(L)'
;MKVFDKIKFIVDKILEVLGTATLGIMTVLVCYQVIARYVFNAPSAISEALSQYLFVWMIMFGSAYVYGSREHLAIDILKDRFSPKMYMIVEVITNIFLFVFILLICVWGGWLYTAKQAVQVDPSLHVSKAILYASVPFTGVITLYYAVYNCARAINNYNHGTRTHGDELSGTA
;
A
#
# COMPACT_ATOMS: atom_id res chain seq x y z
N MET A 1 4.39 6.90 21.45
CA MET A 1 4.45 7.71 20.22
C MET A 1 5.81 7.62 19.54
N LYS A 2 6.89 8.22 20.07
CA LYS A 2 8.20 8.33 19.39
C LYS A 2 8.76 7.06 18.71
N VAL A 3 8.56 5.88 19.30
CA VAL A 3 9.02 4.60 18.71
C VAL A 3 8.16 4.20 17.51
N PHE A 4 6.84 4.31 17.61
CA PHE A 4 5.94 3.98 16.50
C PHE A 4 6.09 4.98 15.35
N ASP A 5 6.27 6.26 15.65
CA ASP A 5 6.51 7.31 14.64
C ASP A 5 7.82 7.05 13.88
N LYS A 6 8.88 6.60 14.59
CA LYS A 6 10.15 6.20 13.98
C LYS A 6 9.99 4.98 13.07
N ILE A 7 9.23 3.97 13.49
CA ILE A 7 9.03 2.76 12.66
C ILE A 7 8.25 3.13 11.40
N LYS A 8 7.18 3.92 11.52
CA LYS A 8 6.44 4.43 10.35
C LYS A 8 7.37 5.14 9.38
N PHE A 9 8.21 6.05 9.88
CA PHE A 9 9.16 6.78 9.03
C PHE A 9 10.14 5.85 8.31
N ILE A 10 10.62 4.80 8.97
CA ILE A 10 11.52 3.81 8.34
C ILE A 10 10.78 3.02 7.26
N VAL A 11 9.56 2.54 7.53
CA VAL A 11 8.76 1.78 6.57
C VAL A 11 8.41 2.64 5.36
N ASP A 12 7.97 3.88 5.59
CA ASP A 12 7.66 4.85 4.54
C ASP A 12 8.89 5.12 3.65
N LYS A 13 10.07 5.33 4.26
CA LYS A 13 11.33 5.54 3.53
C LYS A 13 11.72 4.33 2.68
N ILE A 14 11.56 3.12 3.22
CA ILE A 14 11.86 1.88 2.50
C ILE A 14 10.91 1.72 1.31
N LEU A 15 9.61 1.93 1.51
CA LEU A 15 8.60 1.83 0.45
C LEU A 15 8.81 2.88 -0.63
N GLU A 16 9.16 4.11 -0.25
CA GLU A 16 9.49 5.19 -1.19
C GLU A 16 10.70 4.81 -2.06
N VAL A 17 11.81 4.38 -1.44
CA VAL A 17 13.03 3.97 -2.17
C VAL A 17 12.75 2.77 -3.08
N LEU A 18 12.04 1.75 -2.57
CA LEU A 18 11.65 0.58 -3.37
C LEU A 18 10.73 0.98 -4.53
N GLY A 19 9.77 1.87 -4.31
CA GLY A 19 8.86 2.37 -5.33
C GLY A 19 9.61 3.10 -6.45
N THR A 20 10.46 4.06 -6.09
CA THR A 20 11.27 4.81 -7.07
C THR A 20 12.25 3.90 -7.81
N ALA A 21 12.92 2.98 -7.11
CA ALA A 21 13.84 2.03 -7.74
C ALA A 21 13.12 1.11 -8.73
N THR A 22 11.97 0.54 -8.34
CA THR A 22 11.21 -0.36 -9.21
C THR A 22 10.67 0.37 -10.44
N LEU A 23 10.21 1.62 -10.28
CA LEU A 23 9.77 2.46 -11.39
C LEU A 23 10.92 2.73 -12.37
N GLY A 24 12.11 3.09 -11.87
CA GLY A 24 13.29 3.31 -12.71
C GLY A 24 13.70 2.05 -13.49
N ILE A 25 13.74 0.89 -12.83
CA ILE A 25 14.04 -0.40 -13.47
C ILE A 25 13.01 -0.71 -14.57
N MET A 26 11.73 -0.52 -14.29
CA MET A 26 10.66 -0.73 -15.27
C MET A 26 10.79 0.16 -16.50
N THR A 27 11.10 1.45 -16.32
CA THR A 27 11.31 2.36 -17.44
C THR A 27 12.43 1.86 -18.34
N VAL A 28 13.57 1.46 -17.76
CA VAL A 28 14.71 0.93 -18.53
C VAL A 28 14.34 -0.37 -19.26
N LEU A 29 13.62 -1.29 -18.60
CA LEU A 29 13.19 -2.55 -19.21
C LEU A 29 12.21 -2.35 -20.37
N VAL A 30 11.25 -1.42 -20.23
CA VAL A 30 10.30 -1.10 -21.31
C VAL A 30 11.03 -0.44 -22.49
N CYS A 31 11.96 0.48 -22.23
CA CYS A 31 12.81 1.05 -23.28
C CYS A 31 13.63 -0.04 -24.00
N TYR A 32 14.20 -0.98 -23.24
CA TYR A 32 14.92 -2.12 -23.80
C TYR A 32 14.02 -3.02 -24.65
N GLN A 33 12.79 -3.31 -24.22
CA GLN A 33 11.82 -4.09 -25.01
C GLN A 33 11.49 -3.43 -26.34
N VAL A 34 11.28 -2.11 -26.33
CA VAL A 34 11.02 -1.33 -27.55
C VAL A 34 12.22 -1.47 -28.49
N ILE A 35 13.44 -1.26 -28.00
CA ILE A 35 14.67 -1.42 -28.80
C ILE A 35 14.82 -2.86 -29.31
N ALA A 36 14.61 -3.86 -28.46
CA ALA A 36 14.69 -5.28 -28.83
C ALA A 36 13.71 -5.63 -29.96
N ARG A 37 12.49 -5.10 -29.90
CA ARG A 37 11.45 -5.34 -30.90
C ARG A 37 11.77 -4.66 -32.24
N TYR A 38 12.23 -3.42 -32.21
CA TYR A 38 12.46 -2.63 -33.43
C TYR A 38 13.84 -2.84 -34.06
N VAL A 39 14.88 -3.16 -33.28
CA VAL A 39 16.27 -3.33 -33.75
C VAL A 39 16.61 -4.81 -33.96
N PHE A 40 16.23 -5.68 -33.02
CA PHE A 40 16.62 -7.10 -33.07
C PHE A 40 15.56 -7.99 -33.73
N ASN A 41 14.38 -7.46 -34.10
CA ASN A 41 13.24 -8.19 -34.70
C ASN A 41 12.81 -9.46 -33.94
N ALA A 42 13.27 -9.62 -32.69
CA ALA A 42 13.01 -10.77 -31.83
C ALA A 42 12.31 -10.26 -30.56
N PRO A 43 10.98 -10.42 -30.44
CA PRO A 43 10.27 -10.02 -29.23
C PRO A 43 10.74 -10.88 -28.04
N SER A 44 11.36 -10.23 -27.06
CA SER A 44 11.82 -10.90 -25.83
C SER A 44 10.65 -11.11 -24.87
N ALA A 45 9.94 -12.24 -25.03
CA ALA A 45 8.83 -12.64 -24.15
C ALA A 45 9.23 -12.68 -22.66
N ILE A 46 10.50 -12.98 -22.37
CA ILE A 46 11.08 -12.97 -21.03
C ILE A 46 11.11 -11.55 -20.45
N SER A 47 11.58 -10.57 -21.23
CA SER A 47 11.66 -9.17 -20.79
C SER A 47 10.27 -8.59 -20.53
N GLU A 48 9.29 -8.97 -21.36
CA GLU A 48 7.88 -8.58 -21.22
C GLU A 48 7.27 -9.12 -19.92
N ALA A 49 7.37 -10.43 -19.69
CA ALA A 49 6.89 -11.07 -18.47
C ALA A 49 7.57 -10.49 -17.22
N LEU A 50 8.90 -10.32 -17.24
CA LEU A 50 9.64 -9.78 -16.09
C LEU A 50 9.20 -8.36 -15.73
N SER A 51 8.93 -7.51 -16.72
CA SER A 51 8.48 -6.13 -16.49
C SER A 51 7.09 -6.09 -15.88
N GLN A 52 6.18 -6.97 -16.30
CA GLN A 52 4.86 -7.10 -15.71
C GLN A 52 4.94 -7.55 -14.24
N TYR A 53 5.86 -8.47 -13.92
CA TYR A 53 6.07 -8.90 -12.53
C TYR A 53 6.55 -7.75 -11.67
N LEU A 54 7.58 -7.02 -12.12
CA LEU A 54 8.08 -5.84 -11.39
C LEU A 54 7.01 -4.75 -11.25
N PHE A 55 6.15 -4.57 -12.24
CA PHE A 55 5.02 -3.64 -12.16
C PHE A 55 4.05 -3.96 -11.05
N VAL A 56 3.64 -5.22 -10.95
CA VAL A 56 2.70 -5.65 -9.90
C VAL A 56 3.34 -5.44 -8.54
N TRP A 57 4.59 -5.83 -8.34
CA TRP A 57 5.30 -5.59 -7.08
C TRP A 57 5.42 -4.09 -6.74
N MET A 58 5.70 -3.24 -7.73
CA MET A 58 5.74 -1.78 -7.55
C MET A 58 4.39 -1.21 -7.13
N ILE A 59 3.30 -1.59 -7.82
CA ILE A 59 1.95 -1.15 -7.47
C ILE A 59 1.59 -1.60 -6.06
N MET A 60 1.93 -2.84 -5.70
CA MET A 60 1.63 -3.39 -4.40
C MET A 60 2.37 -2.58 -3.31
N PHE A 61 3.68 -2.33 -3.45
CA PHE A 61 4.41 -1.46 -2.51
C PHE A 61 3.86 -0.04 -2.46
N GLY A 62 3.55 0.55 -3.62
CA GLY A 62 2.94 1.87 -3.72
C GLY A 62 1.59 1.95 -3.02
N SER A 63 0.75 0.92 -3.13
CA SER A 63 -0.56 0.86 -2.48
C SER A 63 -0.45 0.85 -0.95
N ALA A 64 0.50 0.08 -0.41
CA ALA A 64 0.78 0.04 1.02
C ALA A 64 1.31 1.38 1.53
N TYR A 65 2.21 2.03 0.77
CA TYR A 65 2.73 3.36 1.09
C TYR A 65 1.66 4.44 1.10
N VAL A 66 0.81 4.46 0.06
CA VAL A 66 -0.29 5.42 -0.05
C VAL A 66 -1.30 5.21 1.07
N TYR A 67 -1.56 3.96 1.47
CA TYR A 67 -2.43 3.66 2.61
C TYR A 67 -1.87 4.23 3.93
N GLY A 68 -0.58 4.04 4.19
CA GLY A 68 0.11 4.62 5.36
C GLY A 68 0.29 6.15 5.30
N SER A 69 0.23 6.76 4.12
CA SER A 69 0.33 8.22 3.93
C SER A 69 -1.03 8.93 3.95
N ARG A 70 -2.10 8.30 3.47
CA ARG A 70 -3.46 8.86 3.39
C ARG A 70 -4.25 8.80 4.70
N GLU A 71 -3.65 8.31 5.79
CA GLU A 71 -4.27 8.27 7.12
C GLU A 71 -4.82 9.63 7.58
N HIS A 72 -4.33 10.75 7.03
CA HIS A 72 -4.82 12.08 7.35
C HIS A 72 -5.93 12.55 6.41
N LEU A 73 -5.81 12.28 5.10
CA LEU A 73 -6.65 12.91 4.07
C LEU A 73 -8.12 12.46 4.06
N ALA A 74 -8.39 11.16 4.26
CA ALA A 74 -9.78 10.65 4.26
C ALA A 74 -10.53 11.04 5.55
N ILE A 75 -9.76 11.25 6.61
CA ILE A 75 -10.25 11.52 7.94
C ILE A 75 -10.65 12.99 8.08
N ASP A 76 -9.86 13.91 7.54
CA ASP A 76 -10.12 15.36 7.64
C ASP A 76 -11.44 15.76 6.95
N ILE A 77 -11.73 15.19 5.77
CA ILE A 77 -12.94 15.51 4.99
C ILE A 77 -14.24 15.10 5.72
N LEU A 78 -14.21 14.02 6.50
CA LEU A 78 -15.36 13.55 7.28
C LEU A 78 -15.50 14.31 8.61
N LYS A 79 -14.38 14.80 9.14
CA LYS A 79 -14.29 15.56 10.39
C LYS A 79 -15.00 16.91 10.32
N ASP A 80 -14.93 17.57 9.16
CA ASP A 80 -15.55 18.88 8.92
C ASP A 80 -17.09 18.85 8.92
N ARG A 81 -17.70 17.66 8.80
CA ARG A 81 -19.16 17.51 8.64
C ARG A 81 -19.87 16.87 9.84
N PHE A 82 -19.15 16.28 10.79
CA PHE A 82 -19.75 15.51 11.90
C PHE A 82 -19.31 15.98 13.30
N SER A 83 -20.18 15.75 14.28
CA SER A 83 -19.87 16.00 15.69
C SER A 83 -18.76 15.08 16.20
N PRO A 84 -17.90 15.54 17.14
CA PRO A 84 -16.68 14.82 17.54
C PRO A 84 -16.90 13.41 18.12
N LYS A 85 -18.07 13.17 18.73
CA LYS A 85 -18.44 11.84 19.28
C LYS A 85 -18.86 10.85 18.20
N MET A 86 -19.64 11.30 17.22
CA MET A 86 -20.10 10.45 16.12
C MET A 86 -18.94 10.11 15.17
N TYR A 87 -18.06 11.08 14.94
CA TYR A 87 -16.84 10.89 14.18
C TYR A 87 -15.92 9.80 14.79
N MET A 88 -15.74 9.76 16.12
CA MET A 88 -14.92 8.71 16.76
C MET A 88 -15.51 7.31 16.57
N ILE A 89 -16.84 7.17 16.69
CA ILE A 89 -17.51 5.87 16.52
C ILE A 89 -17.36 5.38 15.07
N VAL A 90 -17.57 6.27 14.10
CA VAL A 90 -17.39 5.96 12.67
C VAL A 90 -15.94 5.57 12.39
N GLU A 91 -14.97 6.30 12.95
CA GLU A 91 -13.54 6.02 12.76
C GLU A 91 -13.14 4.63 13.29
N VAL A 92 -13.61 4.26 14.48
CA VAL A 92 -13.33 2.93 15.05
C VAL A 92 -14.01 1.83 14.24
N ILE A 93 -15.26 2.01 13.83
CA ILE A 93 -15.99 1.02 13.02
C ILE A 93 -15.32 0.83 11.65
N THR A 94 -14.96 1.91 10.96
CA THR A 94 -14.29 1.85 9.67
C THR A 94 -12.92 1.17 9.77
N ASN A 95 -12.14 1.46 10.81
CA ASN A 95 -10.86 0.79 11.04
C ASN A 95 -11.01 -0.70 11.33
N ILE A 96 -12.01 -1.10 12.13
CA ILE A 96 -12.30 -2.52 12.38
C ILE A 96 -12.70 -3.23 11.09
N PHE A 97 -13.59 -2.62 10.30
CA PHE A 97 -13.99 -3.17 9.00
C PHE A 97 -12.81 -3.33 8.05
N LEU A 98 -11.96 -2.32 7.93
CA LEU A 98 -10.73 -2.38 7.13
C LEU A 98 -9.78 -3.48 7.63
N PHE A 99 -9.58 -3.58 8.94
CA PHE A 99 -8.73 -4.62 9.53
C PHE A 99 -9.23 -6.03 9.19
N VAL A 100 -10.53 -6.28 9.36
CA VAL A 100 -11.14 -7.57 9.03
C VAL A 100 -11.07 -7.85 7.53
N PHE A 101 -11.34 -6.84 6.70
CA PHE A 101 -11.27 -6.97 5.24
C PHE A 101 -9.86 -7.32 4.77
N ILE A 102 -8.84 -6.61 5.23
CA ILE A 102 -7.43 -6.86 4.87
C ILE A 102 -7.00 -8.25 5.33
N LEU A 103 -7.37 -8.66 6.56
CA LEU A 103 -6.98 -9.95 7.11
C LEU A 103 -7.62 -11.11 6.33
N LEU A 104 -8.93 -11.04 6.06
CA LEU A 104 -9.64 -12.12 5.38
C LEU A 104 -9.34 -12.16 3.87
N ILE A 105 -9.37 -11.02 3.19
CA ILE A 105 -9.26 -10.99 1.73
C ILE A 105 -7.80 -10.96 1.29
N CYS A 106 -6.99 -10.03 1.81
CA CYS A 106 -5.62 -9.84 1.33
C CYS A 106 -4.67 -10.91 1.90
N VAL A 107 -4.73 -11.19 3.21
CA VAL A 107 -3.81 -12.15 3.84
C VAL A 107 -4.29 -13.59 3.62
N TRP A 108 -5.47 -13.95 4.13
CA TRP A 108 -5.96 -15.33 4.02
C TRP A 108 -6.35 -15.70 2.59
N GLY A 109 -7.19 -14.88 1.95
CA GLY A 109 -7.59 -15.07 0.56
C GLY A 109 -6.40 -15.05 -0.39
N GLY A 110 -5.50 -14.07 -0.22
CA GLY A 110 -4.27 -13.96 -1.00
C GLY A 110 -3.33 -15.15 -0.83
N TRP A 111 -3.17 -15.68 0.39
CA TRP A 111 -2.35 -16.87 0.63
C TRP A 111 -2.92 -18.11 -0.06
N LEU A 112 -4.23 -18.36 0.09
CA LEU A 112 -4.90 -19.49 -0.56
C LEU A 112 -4.80 -19.40 -2.08
N TYR A 113 -5.00 -18.21 -2.64
CA TYR A 113 -4.92 -17.99 -4.07
C TYR A 113 -3.49 -18.18 -4.59
N THR A 114 -2.50 -17.67 -3.87
CA THR A 114 -1.07 -17.87 -4.18
C THR A 114 -0.70 -19.34 -4.17
N ALA A 115 -1.14 -20.10 -3.16
CA ALA A 115 -0.89 -21.54 -3.06
C ALA A 115 -1.52 -22.32 -4.23
N LYS A 116 -2.73 -21.94 -4.66
CA LYS A 116 -3.38 -22.54 -5.85
C LYS A 116 -2.63 -22.21 -7.13
N GLN A 117 -2.11 -20.99 -7.26
CA GLN A 117 -1.36 -20.54 -8.43
C GLN A 117 0.09 -21.04 -8.46
N ALA A 118 0.58 -21.64 -7.38
CA ALA A 118 1.92 -22.22 -7.32
C ALA A 118 2.14 -23.36 -8.34
N VAL A 119 1.06 -24.07 -8.67
CA VAL A 119 1.07 -25.19 -9.64
C VAL A 119 1.16 -24.68 -11.09
N GLN A 120 0.82 -23.40 -11.34
CA GLN A 120 0.88 -22.81 -12.67
C GLN A 120 2.23 -22.15 -12.92
N VAL A 121 2.95 -22.66 -13.91
CA VAL A 121 4.24 -22.10 -14.37
C VAL A 121 3.98 -21.15 -15.53
N ASP A 122 4.65 -19.99 -15.52
CA ASP A 122 4.58 -19.06 -16.63
C ASP A 122 5.36 -19.61 -17.85
N PRO A 123 4.74 -19.72 -19.04
CA PRO A 123 5.42 -20.27 -20.23
C PRO A 123 6.60 -19.43 -20.71
N SER A 124 6.62 -18.14 -20.38
CA SER A 124 7.64 -17.20 -20.89
C SER A 124 8.85 -17.17 -19.98
N LEU A 125 8.62 -17.11 -18.66
CA LEU A 125 9.65 -16.90 -17.65
C LEU A 125 10.05 -18.21 -16.92
N HIS A 126 9.31 -19.30 -17.14
CA HIS A 126 9.48 -20.61 -16.48
C HIS A 126 9.49 -20.55 -14.94
N VAL A 127 8.96 -19.47 -14.36
CA VAL A 127 8.79 -19.32 -12.91
C VAL A 127 7.34 -19.57 -12.51
N SER A 128 7.14 -19.99 -11.28
CA SER A 128 5.79 -20.17 -10.73
C SER A 128 5.09 -18.81 -10.61
N LYS A 129 3.84 -18.73 -11.07
CA LYS A 129 3.00 -17.53 -10.92
C LYS A 129 2.73 -17.18 -9.48
N ALA A 130 2.98 -18.10 -8.52
CA ALA A 130 2.92 -17.80 -7.10
C ALA A 130 3.76 -16.58 -6.70
N ILE A 131 4.89 -16.31 -7.36
CA ILE A 131 5.73 -15.14 -7.04
C ILE A 131 4.96 -13.83 -7.30
N LEU A 132 4.16 -13.80 -8.36
CA LEU A 132 3.34 -12.63 -8.67
C LEU A 132 2.24 -12.43 -7.63
N TYR A 133 1.52 -13.51 -7.31
CA TYR A 133 0.37 -13.44 -6.41
C TYR A 133 0.75 -13.31 -4.93
N ALA A 134 1.97 -13.75 -4.55
CA ALA A 134 2.52 -13.58 -3.21
C ALA A 134 2.70 -12.10 -2.81
N SER A 135 2.75 -11.20 -3.78
CA SER A 135 2.75 -9.75 -3.53
C SER A 135 1.52 -9.30 -2.74
N VAL A 136 0.35 -9.93 -2.95
CA VAL A 136 -0.92 -9.59 -2.29
C VAL A 136 -0.93 -9.89 -0.79
N PRO A 137 -0.60 -11.11 -0.31
CA PRO A 137 -0.50 -11.35 1.13
C PRO A 137 0.65 -10.56 1.76
N PHE A 138 1.76 -10.34 1.04
CA PHE A 138 2.89 -9.56 1.56
C PHE A 138 2.48 -8.11 1.86
N THR A 139 1.81 -7.44 0.93
CA THR A 139 1.33 -6.07 1.16
C THR A 139 0.11 -6.02 2.08
N GLY A 140 -0.71 -7.07 2.10
CA GLY A 140 -1.75 -7.26 3.09
C GLY A 140 -1.21 -7.19 4.52
N VAL A 141 -0.09 -7.88 4.82
CA VAL A 141 0.55 -7.84 6.14
C VAL A 141 1.08 -6.45 6.48
N ILE A 142 1.70 -5.76 5.53
CA ILE A 142 2.19 -4.39 5.73
C ILE A 142 1.02 -3.44 5.99
N THR A 143 -0.05 -3.55 5.21
CA THR A 143 -1.27 -2.73 5.37
C THR A 143 -1.97 -3.02 6.71
N LEU A 144 -1.94 -4.27 7.17
CA LEU A 144 -2.43 -4.68 8.49
C LEU A 144 -1.65 -3.99 9.61
N TYR A 145 -0.32 -3.90 9.49
CA TYR A 145 0.52 -3.16 10.43
C TYR A 145 0.13 -1.67 10.48
N TYR A 146 -0.08 -1.02 9.34
CA TYR A 146 -0.58 0.36 9.29
C TYR A 146 -1.97 0.51 9.90
N ALA A 147 -2.89 -0.44 9.66
CA ALA A 147 -4.22 -0.42 10.27
C ALA A 147 -4.16 -0.49 11.81
N VAL A 148 -3.27 -1.32 12.38
CA VAL A 148 -3.06 -1.38 13.84
C VAL A 148 -2.45 -0.09 14.37
N TYR A 149 -1.46 0.46 13.67
CA TYR A 149 -0.85 1.75 14.03
C TYR A 149 -1.89 2.89 14.04
N ASN A 150 -2.75 2.94 13.03
CA ASN A 150 -3.86 3.88 12.95
C ASN A 150 -4.82 3.77 14.12
N CYS A 151 -5.26 2.56 14.43
CA CYS A 151 -6.13 2.30 15.58
C CYS A 151 -5.49 2.80 16.89
N ALA A 152 -4.20 2.48 17.11
CA ALA A 152 -3.47 2.93 18.29
C ALA A 152 -3.37 4.46 18.37
N ARG A 153 -3.16 5.13 17.23
CA ARG A 153 -3.08 6.60 17.16
C ARG A 153 -4.45 7.25 17.36
N ALA A 154 -5.52 6.70 16.79
CA ALA A 154 -6.89 7.19 16.94
C ALA A 154 -7.31 7.19 18.42
N ILE A 155 -7.05 6.09 19.13
CA ILE A 155 -7.31 5.96 20.57
C ILE A 155 -6.49 6.97 21.38
N ASN A 156 -5.21 7.16 21.02
CA ASN A 156 -4.34 8.08 21.73
C ASN A 156 -4.70 9.57 21.49
N ASN A 157 -5.09 9.91 20.26
CA ASN A 157 -5.61 11.24 19.92
C ASN A 157 -6.92 11.55 20.64
N TYR A 158 -7.78 10.55 20.86
CA TYR A 158 -8.98 10.70 21.67
C TYR A 158 -8.65 10.97 23.15
N ASN A 159 -7.68 10.24 23.72
CA ASN A 159 -7.23 10.44 25.09
C ASN A 159 -6.56 11.80 25.33
N HIS A 160 -6.00 12.43 24.27
CA HIS A 160 -5.30 13.71 24.38
C HIS A 160 -6.11 14.95 24.03
N GLY A 161 -7.41 14.86 23.77
CA GLY A 161 -8.33 16.02 23.82
C GLY A 161 -7.94 17.27 23.00
N THR A 162 -7.06 17.16 22.01
CA THR A 162 -6.62 18.31 21.21
C THR A 162 -7.64 18.61 20.13
N ARG A 163 -8.67 19.37 20.53
CA ARG A 163 -9.27 20.41 19.68
C ARG A 163 -8.13 21.27 19.13
N THR A 164 -7.74 21.07 17.88
CA THR A 164 -6.84 22.02 17.19
C THR A 164 -7.26 22.14 15.74
N HIS A 165 -8.36 22.85 15.49
CA HIS A 165 -8.55 23.55 14.21
C HIS A 165 -9.62 24.67 14.23
N GLY A 166 -9.84 25.31 15.39
CA GLY A 166 -10.86 26.36 15.54
C GLY A 166 -10.36 27.82 15.49
N ASP A 167 -9.05 28.08 15.67
CA ASP A 167 -8.58 29.43 16.04
C ASP A 167 -7.58 30.06 15.05
N GLU A 168 -7.50 29.61 13.79
CA GLU A 168 -6.66 30.27 12.77
C GLU A 168 -7.44 31.14 11.76
N LEU A 169 -8.78 31.16 11.80
CA LEU A 169 -9.60 31.97 10.87
C LEU A 169 -10.35 33.14 11.53
N SER A 170 -10.07 33.47 12.80
CA SER A 170 -10.67 34.64 13.49
C SER A 170 -9.69 35.78 13.79
N GLY A 171 -8.41 35.64 13.42
CA GLY A 171 -7.33 36.59 13.75
C GLY A 171 -6.93 37.58 12.65
N THR A 172 -7.54 37.53 11.47
CA THR A 172 -7.34 38.55 10.42
C THR A 172 -8.59 39.41 10.32
N ALA A 173 -8.76 40.27 11.31
CA ALA A 173 -9.58 41.48 11.22
C ALA A 173 -8.65 42.69 11.16
#